data_AF-A0A7V3H6M2-F1
#
_entry.id   AF-A0A7V3H6M2-F1
#
_cell.length_a   1.000
_cell.length_b   1.000
_cell.length_c   1.000
_cell.angle_alpha   90.00
_cell.angle_beta   90.00
_cell.angle_gamma   90.00
#
_symmetry.space_group_name_H-M   'P 1'
#
loop_
_entity.id
_entity.type
_entity.pdbx_description
1 polymer ?
#
loop_
_entity_poly.entity_id
_entity_poly.type
_entity_poly.pdbx_seq_one_letter_code
_entity_poly.pdbx_strand_id
1 'polypeptide(L)'
;MRYDELRERGLLDDVAASGKQMVSLAWRAAKDLQTARATLLADREWAYTMAAQGMVRAARALVLAEGLRPKGREQVKTVLQVAGGLLSADFVPLMNQLERMR
;
A
#
# COMPACT_ATOMS: atom_id res chain seq x y z
N MET A 1 12.62 -3.75 15.71
CA MET A 1 12.41 -2.87 14.54
C MET A 1 10.93 -2.92 14.14
N ARG A 2 10.43 -1.89 13.44
CA ARG A 2 8.99 -1.54 13.30
C ARG A 2 8.12 -2.55 12.52
N TYR A 3 8.64 -3.74 12.19
CA TYR A 3 7.98 -4.83 11.45
C TYR A 3 8.70 -6.19 11.60
N ASP A 4 9.56 -6.38 12.62
CA ASP A 4 10.29 -7.65 12.81
C ASP A 4 9.35 -8.81 13.11
N GLU A 5 8.28 -8.57 13.87
CA GLU A 5 7.23 -9.56 14.14
C GLU A 5 6.59 -10.09 12.85
N LEU A 6 6.47 -9.25 11.81
CA LEU A 6 5.94 -9.67 10.50
C LEU A 6 6.95 -10.55 9.73
N ARG A 7 8.25 -10.30 9.88
CA ARG A 7 9.31 -11.17 9.35
C ARG A 7 9.34 -12.52 10.09
N GLU A 8 9.28 -12.50 11.42
CA GLU A 8 9.26 -13.72 12.26
C GLU A 8 8.05 -14.61 11.95
N ARG A 9 6.91 -14.00 11.62
CA ARG A 9 5.69 -14.70 11.18
C ARG A 9 5.73 -15.19 9.72
N GLY A 10 6.83 -14.97 8.99
CA GLY A 10 6.98 -15.37 7.59
C GLY A 10 6.10 -14.58 6.61
N LEU A 11 5.64 -13.39 6.99
CA LEU A 11 4.78 -12.53 6.16
C LEU A 11 5.57 -11.54 5.30
N LEU A 12 6.87 -11.39 5.56
CA LEU A 12 7.79 -10.51 4.84
C LEU A 12 9.07 -11.24 4.48
N ASP A 13 9.50 -11.04 3.24
CA ASP A 13 10.80 -11.42 2.72
C ASP A 13 11.65 -10.20 2.41
N ASP A 14 12.96 -10.37 2.44
CA ASP A 14 13.89 -9.42 1.84
C ASP A 14 13.97 -9.64 0.32
N VAL A 15 13.96 -8.54 -0.43
CA VAL A 15 14.08 -8.53 -1.88
C VAL A 15 15.00 -7.40 -2.32
N ALA A 16 15.76 -7.61 -3.40
CA ALA A 16 16.49 -6.53 -4.02
C ALA A 16 15.51 -5.45 -4.50
N ALA A 17 15.66 -4.23 -4.00
CA ALA A 17 14.83 -3.10 -4.40
C ALA A 17 14.93 -2.89 -5.92
N SER A 18 13.79 -2.98 -6.61
CA SER A 18 13.72 -2.75 -8.05
C SER A 18 13.16 -1.36 -8.33
N GLY A 19 14.05 -0.40 -8.65
CA GLY A 19 13.65 0.96 -8.99
C GLY A 19 12.60 1.03 -10.12
N LYS A 20 12.71 0.15 -11.12
CA LYS A 20 11.72 0.03 -12.21
C LYS A 20 10.33 -0.36 -11.70
N GLN A 21 10.25 -1.37 -10.83
CA GLN A 21 8.96 -1.82 -10.27
C GLN A 21 8.36 -0.77 -9.33
N MET A 22 9.20 -0.14 -8.50
CA MET A 22 8.81 0.96 -7.62
C MET A 22 8.19 2.13 -8.42
N VAL A 23 8.89 2.60 -9.46
CA VAL A 23 8.41 3.70 -10.33
C VAL A 23 7.11 3.31 -11.04
N SER A 24 7.00 2.07 -11.53
CA SER A 24 5.78 1.57 -12.16
C SER A 24 4.57 1.58 -11.20
N LEU A 25 4.76 1.09 -9.98
CA LEU A 25 3.72 1.10 -8.93
C LEU A 25 3.31 2.52 -8.56
N ALA A 26 4.27 3.42 -8.35
CA ALA A 26 4.02 4.82 -8.00
C ALA A 26 3.29 5.56 -9.11
N TRP A 27 3.70 5.40 -10.37
CA TRP A 27 3.04 6.00 -11.51
C TRP A 27 1.60 5.49 -11.67
N ARG A 28 1.39 4.19 -11.50
CA ARG A 28 0.06 3.61 -11.58
C ARG A 28 -0.83 4.08 -10.43
N ALA A 29 -0.30 4.19 -9.21
CA ALA A 29 -1.01 4.76 -8.06
C ALA A 29 -1.46 6.20 -8.34
N ALA A 30 -0.59 7.04 -8.90
CA ALA A 30 -0.92 8.41 -9.29
C ALA A 30 -2.08 8.46 -10.30
N LYS A 31 -2.09 7.55 -11.29
CA LYS A 31 -3.20 7.43 -12.24
C LYS A 31 -4.51 7.03 -11.56
N ASP A 32 -4.49 6.04 -10.68
CA ASP A 32 -5.71 5.59 -9.99
C ASP A 32 -6.31 6.73 -9.14
N LEU A 33 -5.47 7.51 -8.45
CA LEU A 33 -5.92 8.68 -7.67
C LEU A 33 -6.45 9.80 -8.58
N GLN A 34 -5.83 10.02 -9.74
CA GLN A 34 -6.31 10.99 -10.71
C GLN A 34 -7.69 10.59 -11.24
N THR A 35 -7.89 9.30 -11.57
CA THR A 35 -9.19 8.78 -12.02
C THR A 35 -10.23 8.86 -10.91
N ALA A 36 -9.89 8.45 -9.68
CA ALA A 36 -10.77 8.57 -8.52
C ALA A 36 -11.29 10.01 -8.35
N ARG A 37 -10.40 11.00 -8.46
CA ARG A 37 -10.77 12.42 -8.37
C ARG A 37 -11.73 12.86 -9.47
N ALA A 38 -11.52 12.39 -10.70
CA ALA A 38 -12.41 12.68 -11.83
C ALA A 38 -13.78 12.01 -11.69
N THR A 39 -13.83 10.81 -11.08
CA THR A 39 -15.05 10.02 -10.89
C THR A 39 -15.87 10.47 -9.67
N LEU A 40 -15.28 11.19 -8.72
CA LEU A 40 -15.86 11.51 -7.41
C LEU A 40 -17.27 12.11 -7.44
N LEU A 41 -17.58 12.96 -8.42
CA LEU A 41 -18.90 13.60 -8.55
C LEU A 41 -19.93 12.72 -9.27
N ALA A 42 -19.47 11.83 -10.14
CA ALA A 42 -20.33 10.95 -10.93
C ALA A 42 -20.69 9.69 -10.16
N ASP A 43 -19.70 9.08 -9.51
CA ASP A 43 -19.86 7.86 -8.74
C ASP A 43 -18.88 7.88 -7.56
N ARG A 44 -19.40 8.25 -6.39
CA ARG A 44 -18.60 8.40 -5.19
C ARG A 44 -18.10 7.05 -4.68
N GLU A 45 -18.90 6.00 -4.77
CA GLU A 45 -18.52 4.66 -4.31
C GLU A 45 -17.34 4.14 -5.15
N TRP A 46 -17.45 4.27 -6.48
CA TRP A 46 -16.40 3.84 -7.38
C TRP A 46 -15.13 4.69 -7.27
N ALA A 47 -15.27 6.00 -7.05
CA ALA A 47 -14.13 6.87 -6.76
C ALA A 47 -13.37 6.43 -5.50
N TYR A 48 -14.08 6.02 -4.44
CA TYR A 48 -13.44 5.50 -3.23
C TYR A 48 -12.70 4.19 -3.48
N THR A 49 -13.28 3.25 -4.24
CA THR A 49 -12.60 1.99 -4.60
C THR A 49 -11.30 2.26 -5.37
N MET A 50 -11.32 3.16 -6.34
CA MET A 50 -10.13 3.57 -7.09
C MET A 50 -9.07 4.21 -6.19
N ALA A 51 -9.49 5.10 -5.29
CA ALA A 51 -8.58 5.75 -4.36
C ALA A 51 -7.90 4.73 -3.45
N ALA A 52 -8.66 3.81 -2.87
CA ALA A 52 -8.13 2.74 -2.02
C ALA A 52 -7.12 1.86 -2.77
N GLN A 53 -7.41 1.50 -4.03
CA GLN A 53 -6.48 0.75 -4.87
C GLN A 53 -5.20 1.52 -5.17
N GLY A 54 -5.31 2.82 -5.47
CA GLY A 54 -4.17 3.70 -5.67
C GLY A 54 -3.27 3.77 -4.43
N MET A 55 -3.87 3.94 -3.25
CA MET A 55 -3.12 3.98 -1.98
C MET A 55 -2.42 2.65 -1.68
N VAL A 56 -3.06 1.51 -1.92
CA VAL A 56 -2.40 0.19 -1.76
C VAL A 56 -1.23 0.02 -2.72
N ARG A 57 -1.32 0.53 -3.95
CA ARG A 57 -0.18 0.51 -4.90
C ARG A 57 0.95 1.42 -4.45
N ALA A 58 0.65 2.60 -3.93
CA ALA A 58 1.65 3.50 -3.36
C ALA A 58 2.35 2.86 -2.14
N ALA A 59 1.58 2.24 -1.24
CA ALA A 59 2.13 1.52 -0.10
C ALA A 59 3.03 0.35 -0.53
N ARG A 60 2.66 -0.39 -1.59
CA ARG A 60 3.53 -1.44 -2.17
C ARG A 60 4.84 -0.87 -2.72
N ALA A 61 4.79 0.30 -3.37
CA ALA A 61 6.00 0.94 -3.88
C ALA A 61 6.94 1.31 -2.73
N LEU A 62 6.40 1.86 -1.64
CA LEU A 62 7.16 2.20 -0.43
C LEU A 62 7.80 0.95 0.21
N VAL A 63 7.00 -0.10 0.44
CA VAL A 63 7.50 -1.36 1.03
C VAL A 63 8.60 -1.98 0.16
N LEU A 64 8.45 -1.94 -1.17
CA LEU A 64 9.50 -2.41 -2.09
C LEU A 64 10.77 -1.54 -2.06
N ALA A 65 10.63 -0.23 -1.87
CA ALA A 65 11.77 0.69 -1.76
C ALA A 65 12.64 0.38 -0.54
N GLU A 66 12.01 -0.12 0.55
CA GLU A 66 12.70 -0.63 1.75
C GLU A 66 13.29 -2.04 1.56
N GLY A 67 13.22 -2.61 0.36
CA GLY A 67 13.71 -3.96 0.07
C GLY A 67 12.85 -5.06 0.68
N LEU A 68 11.57 -4.80 0.92
CA LEU A 68 10.64 -5.75 1.53
C LEU A 68 9.61 -6.28 0.53
N ARG A 69 9.27 -7.56 0.66
CA ARG A 69 8.22 -8.21 -0.15
C ARG A 69 7.22 -8.96 0.74
N PRO A 70 5.97 -8.51 0.79
CA PRO A 70 4.89 -9.22 1.47
C PRO A 70 4.57 -10.58 0.84
N LYS A 71 4.28 -11.56 1.69
CA LYS A 71 3.96 -12.95 1.33
C LYS A 71 2.60 -13.40 1.87
N GLY A 72 2.17 -14.58 1.42
CA GLY A 72 0.95 -15.22 1.90
C GLY A 72 -0.33 -14.69 1.26
N ARG A 73 -1.47 -14.96 1.90
CA ARG A 73 -2.81 -14.56 1.43
C ARG A 73 -3.18 -13.14 1.85
N GLU A 74 -2.64 -12.65 2.98
CA GLU A 74 -2.95 -11.35 3.56
C GLU A 74 -2.02 -10.22 3.07
N GLN A 75 -1.51 -10.28 1.84
CA GLN A 75 -0.46 -9.36 1.37
C GLN A 75 -0.83 -7.89 1.49
N VAL A 76 -2.10 -7.54 1.24
CA VAL A 76 -2.58 -6.15 1.36
C VAL A 76 -2.47 -5.65 2.79
N LYS A 77 -2.94 -6.44 3.76
CA LYS A 77 -2.85 -6.12 5.18
C LYS A 77 -1.40 -5.94 5.60
N THR A 78 -0.54 -6.88 5.24
CA THR A 78 0.90 -6.80 5.53
C THR A 78 1.53 -5.55 4.90
N VAL A 79 1.20 -5.21 3.65
CA VAL A 79 1.66 -3.96 3.01
C VAL A 79 1.28 -2.74 3.85
N LEU A 80 0.00 -2.65 4.24
CA LEU A 80 -0.53 -1.47 4.95
C LEU A 80 0.05 -1.35 6.35
N GLN A 81 0.25 -2.46 7.05
CA GLN A 81 0.91 -2.48 8.37
C GLN A 81 2.36 -2.01 8.28
N VAL A 82 3.14 -2.52 7.32
CA VAL A 82 4.53 -2.08 7.12
C VAL A 82 4.59 -0.61 6.72
N ALA A 83 3.76 -0.19 5.76
CA ALA A 83 3.72 1.20 5.31
C ALA A 83 3.33 2.17 6.45
N GLY A 84 2.38 1.79 7.31
CA GLY A 84 2.03 2.56 8.51
C GLY A 84 3.22 2.67 9.48
N GLY A 85 3.97 1.59 9.68
CA GLY A 85 5.22 1.62 10.44
C GLY A 85 6.25 2.59 9.84
N LEU A 86 6.42 2.59 8.52
CA LEU A 86 7.39 3.45 7.82
C LEU A 86 7.00 4.94 7.84
N LEU A 87 5.72 5.26 7.60
CA LEU A 87 5.22 6.64 7.46
C LEU A 87 4.95 7.36 8.78
N SER A 88 5.13 6.68 9.93
CA SER A 88 4.81 7.10 11.30
C SER A 88 3.44 6.66 11.84
N ALA A 89 3.30 6.70 13.17
CA ALA A 89 2.10 6.26 13.88
C ALA A 89 0.83 7.02 13.47
N ASP A 90 0.97 8.27 13.02
CA ASP A 90 -0.15 9.13 12.61
C ASP A 90 -0.87 8.59 11.36
N PHE A 91 -0.18 7.78 10.55
CA PHE A 91 -0.75 7.16 9.34
C PHE A 91 -1.43 5.82 9.61
N VAL A 92 -1.23 5.21 10.79
CA VAL A 92 -1.81 3.90 11.14
C VAL A 92 -3.35 3.91 11.09
N PRO A 93 -4.06 4.93 11.61
CA PRO A 93 -5.53 5.00 11.50
C PRO A 93 -6.01 4.99 10.05
N LEU A 94 -5.33 5.72 9.17
CA LEU A 94 -5.64 5.77 7.74
C LEU A 94 -5.42 4.41 7.08
N MET A 95 -4.30 3.74 7.37
CA MET A 95 -4.02 2.40 6.85
C MET A 95 -5.06 1.38 7.31
N ASN A 96 -5.49 1.43 8.58
CA ASN A 96 -6.54 0.56 9.11
C ASN A 96 -7.92 0.83 8.49
N GLN A 97 -8.20 2.08 8.09
CA GLN A 97 -9.41 2.38 7.36
C GLN A 97 -9.37 1.78 5.95
N LEU A 98 -8.24 1.87 5.24
CA LEU A 98 -8.07 1.28 3.91
C LEU A 98 -8.19 -0.25 3.92
N GLU A 99 -7.70 -0.91 4.96
CA GLU A 99 -7.85 -2.36 5.12
C GLU A 99 -9.32 -2.76 5.22
N ARG A 100 -10.11 -2.01 5.99
CA ARG A 100 -11.54 -2.27 6.23
C ARG A 100 -12.46 -1.96 5.05
N MET A 101 -11.99 -1.16 4.10
CA MET A 101 -12.76 -0.78 2.90
C MET A 101 -12.79 -1.88 1.82
N ARG A 102 -12.19 -3.05 2.07
CA ARG A 102 -12.06 -4.14 1.10
C ARG A 102 -12.85 -5.36 1.50
#